data_AF-A0A546YUD4-F1
#
_entry.id   AF-A0A546YUD4-F1
#
_cell.length_a   1.000
_cell.length_b   1.000
_cell.length_c   1.000
_cell.angle_alpha   90.00
_cell.angle_beta   90.00
_cell.angle_gamma   90.00
#
_symmetry.space_group_name_H-M   'P 1'
#
loop_
_entity.id
_entity.type
_entity.pdbx_description
1 polymer ?
#
loop_
_entity_poly.entity_id
_entity_poly.type
_entity_poly.pdbx_seq_one_letter_code
_entity_poly.pdbx_strand_id
1 'polypeptide(L)'
;MKRISIKSVQPGDILFTARPGKISKSIRFSTGGIVSHAMICVQHGSFIDSTADGVQARNLQRELFEDDEQVFHFRLKEALPREVLSNVIDFARAEIGARYSVPEAMRSVAAVRKPRSKRQYCSRLVARVYRNAGINLVPDADYCSPEDLRRSRLLVEIPIETEAVSEEEWRWLETNRNPIRDTHQAHKAILDVARTFVPDLESLNELHALLVVRPEADPEIAEVLRESGYLDLWRGEIAAHPWRYDQSLIATMSAPEQMADIREYCIGTVSEAYSGGVRFSINLIQLQMLETQHGGQSLRLLVDLYETLVLNDQIRREVACAWLLKHYPDDLKKQLEQIEPHSAYWYSVVDRVEPKLAALSRMVVTAEGSSEVCSSCGDRPAMSYRLANGAQTMPGVPSLRLCSDCIEIRRGMGNILMPFLH
;
A
#
# COMPACT_ATOMS: atom_id res chain seq x y z
N MET A 1 9.32 -21.22 16.04
CA MET A 1 8.54 -20.15 15.37
C MET A 1 9.27 -19.78 14.10
N LYS A 2 8.52 -19.49 13.04
CA LYS A 2 9.06 -19.05 11.75
C LYS A 2 8.32 -17.83 11.23
N ARG A 3 8.93 -17.11 10.29
CA ARG A 3 8.28 -16.05 9.51
C ARG A 3 8.51 -16.26 8.03
N ILE A 4 7.69 -15.63 7.20
CA ILE A 4 7.86 -15.65 5.74
C ILE A 4 8.87 -14.59 5.35
N SER A 5 9.83 -14.95 4.50
CA SER A 5 10.81 -13.98 4.00
C SER A 5 10.15 -13.00 3.05
N ILE A 6 10.28 -11.71 3.34
CA ILE A 6 9.73 -10.63 2.51
C ILE A 6 10.36 -10.57 1.11
N LYS A 7 11.53 -11.21 0.93
CA LYS A 7 12.26 -11.30 -0.35
C LYS A 7 11.55 -12.19 -1.36
N SER A 8 10.77 -13.15 -0.89
CA SER A 8 10.09 -14.13 -1.76
C SER A 8 8.79 -13.59 -2.35
N VAL A 9 8.20 -12.54 -1.77
CA VAL A 9 6.85 -12.07 -2.09
C VAL A 9 6.82 -10.76 -2.86
N GLN A 10 5.83 -10.63 -3.74
CA GLN A 10 5.61 -9.43 -4.56
C GLN A 10 4.17 -8.93 -4.43
N PRO A 11 3.91 -7.63 -4.62
CA PRO A 11 2.54 -7.11 -4.62
C PRO A 11 1.63 -7.88 -5.60
N GLY A 12 0.42 -8.21 -5.14
CA GLY A 12 -0.53 -9.08 -5.83
C GLY A 12 -0.45 -10.55 -5.41
N ASP A 13 0.68 -11.03 -4.89
CA ASP A 13 0.80 -12.43 -4.46
C ASP A 13 -0.22 -12.78 -3.38
N ILE A 14 -0.66 -14.04 -3.39
CA ILE A 14 -1.62 -14.57 -2.44
C ILE A 14 -0.91 -15.61 -1.59
N LEU A 15 -0.99 -15.45 -0.27
CA LEU A 15 -0.54 -16.49 0.67
C LEU A 15 -1.76 -17.19 1.25
N PHE A 16 -1.67 -18.50 1.33
CA PHE A 16 -2.65 -19.33 2.02
C PHE A 16 -2.00 -19.98 3.23
N THR A 17 -2.74 -20.07 4.33
CA THR A 17 -2.22 -20.68 5.56
C THR A 17 -3.17 -21.73 6.11
N ALA A 18 -2.59 -22.65 6.90
CA ALA A 18 -3.28 -23.76 7.52
C ALA A 18 -2.96 -23.83 9.03
N ARG A 19 -3.38 -22.82 9.80
CA ARG A 19 -3.15 -22.76 11.25
C ARG A 19 -3.61 -24.05 11.96
N PRO A 20 -2.94 -24.52 13.03
CA PRO A 20 -3.31 -25.75 13.73
C PRO A 20 -4.59 -25.64 14.60
N GLY A 21 -5.12 -24.43 14.78
CA GLY A 21 -6.30 -24.14 15.60
C GLY A 21 -7.62 -24.79 15.13
N LYS A 22 -8.58 -24.90 16.05
CA LYS A 22 -9.88 -25.58 15.84
C LYS A 22 -10.69 -25.00 14.68
N ILE A 23 -10.77 -23.66 14.58
CA ILE A 23 -11.50 -22.97 13.51
C ILE A 23 -10.90 -23.32 12.14
N SER A 24 -9.58 -23.25 12.04
CA SER A 24 -8.84 -23.57 10.83
C SER A 24 -9.04 -25.02 10.38
N LYS A 25 -8.96 -25.98 11.32
CA LYS A 25 -9.27 -27.40 11.05
C LYS A 25 -10.69 -27.60 10.52
N SER A 26 -11.67 -26.90 11.09
CA SER A 26 -13.07 -26.95 10.65
C SER A 26 -13.25 -26.44 9.21
N ILE A 27 -12.59 -25.32 8.86
CA ILE A 27 -12.63 -24.76 7.50
C ILE A 27 -12.04 -25.75 6.50
N ARG A 28 -10.85 -26.30 6.77
CA ARG A 28 -10.21 -27.29 5.89
C ARG A 28 -11.08 -28.53 5.67
N PHE A 29 -11.67 -29.06 6.74
CA PHE A 29 -12.58 -30.19 6.66
C PHE A 29 -13.82 -29.87 5.82
N SER A 30 -14.48 -28.74 6.09
CA SER A 30 -15.73 -28.35 5.41
C SER A 30 -15.53 -28.00 3.93
N THR A 31 -14.34 -27.54 3.55
CA THR A 31 -13.97 -27.21 2.17
C THR A 31 -13.38 -28.39 1.40
N GLY A 32 -13.13 -29.52 2.07
CA GLY A 32 -12.34 -30.63 1.51
C GLY A 32 -10.96 -30.17 1.04
N GLY A 33 -10.37 -29.20 1.75
CA GLY A 33 -9.16 -28.48 1.37
C GLY A 33 -8.03 -28.58 2.39
N ILE A 34 -6.88 -28.03 2.04
CA ILE A 34 -5.68 -28.04 2.91
C ILE A 34 -5.35 -26.65 3.48
N VAL A 35 -6.10 -25.62 3.09
CA VAL A 35 -5.92 -24.23 3.56
C VAL A 35 -7.18 -23.67 4.22
N SER A 36 -6.99 -22.73 5.13
CA SER A 36 -8.07 -22.14 5.95
C SER A 36 -8.14 -20.62 5.89
N HIS A 37 -7.09 -19.98 5.40
CA HIS A 37 -6.96 -18.52 5.38
C HIS A 37 -6.29 -18.08 4.09
N ALA A 38 -6.60 -16.86 3.66
CA ALA A 38 -6.04 -16.23 2.48
C ALA A 38 -5.69 -14.77 2.78
N MET A 39 -4.53 -14.32 2.31
CA MET A 39 -4.06 -12.94 2.45
C MET A 39 -3.41 -12.49 1.14
N ILE A 40 -3.48 -11.19 0.84
CA ILE A 40 -2.91 -10.60 -0.38
C ILE A 40 -1.75 -9.67 -0.03
N CYS A 41 -0.64 -9.80 -0.74
CA CYS A 41 0.50 -8.89 -0.68
C CYS A 41 0.13 -7.56 -1.34
N VAL A 42 0.31 -6.45 -0.64
CA VAL A 42 -0.03 -5.10 -1.16
C VAL A 42 1.17 -4.18 -1.28
N GLN A 43 2.29 -4.56 -0.69
CA GLN A 43 3.57 -3.87 -0.74
C GLN A 43 4.65 -4.83 -0.23
N HIS A 44 5.92 -4.58 -0.52
CA HIS A 44 7.04 -5.29 0.10
C HIS A 44 6.86 -5.44 1.62
N GLY A 45 6.75 -6.69 2.07
CA GLY A 45 6.53 -7.06 3.48
C GLY A 45 5.15 -6.73 4.05
N SER A 46 4.22 -6.13 3.30
CA SER A 46 2.88 -5.74 3.77
C SER A 46 1.76 -6.53 3.10
N PHE A 47 0.85 -7.05 3.93
CA PHE A 47 -0.26 -7.88 3.50
C PHE A 47 -1.56 -7.34 4.05
N ILE A 48 -2.66 -7.64 3.36
CA ILE A 48 -4.00 -7.39 3.86
C ILE A 48 -4.74 -8.71 3.94
N ASP A 49 -5.42 -8.92 5.07
CA ASP A 49 -6.31 -10.03 5.28
C ASP A 49 -7.58 -9.58 5.99
N SER A 50 -8.51 -10.52 6.16
CA SER A 50 -9.74 -10.31 6.93
C SER A 50 -9.85 -11.40 7.98
N THR A 51 -9.74 -11.02 9.25
CA THR A 51 -9.83 -11.89 10.43
C THR A 51 -10.97 -11.43 11.33
N ALA A 52 -11.11 -11.97 12.54
CA ALA A 52 -12.11 -11.49 13.51
C ALA A 52 -11.99 -9.97 13.82
N ASP A 53 -10.82 -9.37 13.61
CA ASP A 53 -10.56 -7.94 13.78
C ASP A 53 -11.01 -7.08 12.58
N GLY A 54 -11.67 -7.70 11.59
CA GLY A 54 -12.02 -7.09 10.32
C GLY A 54 -10.89 -7.16 9.30
N VAL A 55 -10.99 -6.35 8.25
CA VAL A 55 -9.93 -6.19 7.25
C VAL A 55 -8.82 -5.30 7.81
N GLN A 56 -7.60 -5.81 7.83
CA GLN A 56 -6.46 -5.10 8.41
C GLN A 56 -5.20 -5.28 7.56
N ALA A 57 -4.32 -4.27 7.62
CA ALA A 57 -2.96 -4.38 7.10
C ALA A 57 -2.04 -5.03 8.14
N ARG A 58 -1.16 -5.92 7.70
CA ARG A 58 -0.18 -6.67 8.49
C ARG A 58 1.21 -6.54 7.87
N ASN A 59 2.23 -6.94 8.62
CA ASN A 59 3.61 -6.98 8.17
C ASN A 59 4.21 -8.37 8.42
N LEU A 60 4.76 -9.02 7.38
CA LEU A 60 5.30 -10.39 7.49
C LEU A 60 6.48 -10.52 8.43
N GLN A 61 7.26 -9.46 8.63
CA GLN A 61 8.39 -9.49 9.57
C GLN A 61 7.92 -9.58 11.02
N ARG A 62 6.66 -9.21 11.30
CA ARG A 62 6.02 -9.29 12.62
C ARG A 62 4.97 -10.40 12.73
N GLU A 63 4.62 -11.04 11.61
CA GLU A 63 3.65 -12.13 11.58
C GLU A 63 4.39 -13.46 11.73
N LEU A 64 4.20 -14.10 12.88
CA LEU A 64 4.86 -15.36 13.22
C LEU A 64 3.93 -16.55 12.99
N PHE A 65 4.53 -17.64 12.53
CA PHE A 65 3.88 -18.91 12.25
C PHE A 65 4.51 -20.00 13.13
N GLU A 66 3.71 -20.97 13.55
CA GLU A 66 4.22 -22.16 14.21
C GLU A 66 5.07 -22.97 13.22
N ASP A 67 6.05 -23.74 13.71
CA ASP A 67 7.00 -24.42 12.82
C ASP A 67 6.32 -25.48 11.95
N ASP A 68 5.26 -26.12 12.48
CA ASP A 68 4.41 -27.07 11.77
C ASP A 68 3.26 -26.43 10.97
N GLU A 69 3.07 -25.11 11.08
CA GLU A 69 2.06 -24.39 10.31
C GLU A 69 2.44 -24.38 8.83
N GLN A 70 1.54 -24.86 7.96
CA GLN A 70 1.77 -24.85 6.53
C GLN A 70 1.37 -23.50 5.93
N VAL A 71 2.25 -22.98 5.08
CA VAL A 71 2.05 -21.76 4.31
C VAL A 71 2.30 -22.09 2.85
N PHE A 72 1.43 -21.59 1.98
CA PHE A 72 1.52 -21.77 0.53
C PHE A 72 1.51 -20.41 -0.16
N HIS A 73 2.30 -20.27 -1.20
CA HIS A 73 2.49 -19.01 -1.92
C HIS A 73 2.07 -19.14 -3.37
N PHE A 74 1.18 -18.28 -3.80
CA PHE A 74 0.59 -18.30 -5.13
C PHE A 74 0.72 -16.94 -5.82
N ARG A 75 0.93 -16.99 -7.13
CA ARG A 75 0.96 -15.83 -8.02
C ARG A 75 0.05 -16.07 -9.23
N LEU A 76 -0.46 -15.01 -9.84
CA LEU A 76 -1.10 -15.11 -11.15
C LEU A 76 -0.11 -15.66 -12.19
N LYS A 77 -0.57 -16.59 -13.02
CA LYS A 77 0.22 -17.14 -14.13
C LYS A 77 0.59 -16.08 -15.16
N GLU A 78 -0.36 -15.20 -15.43
CA GLU A 78 -0.19 -14.09 -16.36
C GLU A 78 0.06 -12.82 -15.54
N ALA A 79 1.21 -12.19 -15.74
CA ALA A 79 1.54 -10.94 -15.08
C ALA A 79 0.57 -9.85 -15.52
N LEU A 80 0.09 -9.05 -14.56
CA LEU A 80 -0.80 -7.94 -14.84
C LEU A 80 -0.02 -6.70 -15.27
N PRO A 81 -0.57 -5.86 -16.16
CA PRO A 81 -0.11 -4.50 -16.33
C PRO A 81 -0.09 -3.76 -14.99
N ARG A 82 0.88 -2.88 -14.78
CA ARG A 82 1.13 -2.24 -13.47
C ARG A 82 -0.09 -1.44 -12.99
N GLU A 83 -0.76 -0.75 -13.90
CA GLU A 83 -1.97 0.03 -13.67
C GLU A 83 -3.18 -0.85 -13.25
N VAL A 84 -3.24 -2.09 -13.73
CA VAL A 84 -4.28 -3.05 -13.34
C VAL A 84 -3.96 -3.62 -11.96
N LEU A 85 -2.70 -3.97 -11.71
CA LEU A 85 -2.25 -4.43 -10.40
C LEU A 85 -2.45 -3.37 -9.31
N SER A 86 -2.20 -2.08 -9.61
CA SER A 86 -2.48 -1.01 -8.66
C SER A 86 -3.96 -0.92 -8.29
N ASN A 87 -4.88 -1.22 -9.21
CA ASN A 87 -6.32 -1.24 -8.90
C ASN A 87 -6.69 -2.39 -7.96
N VAL A 88 -6.04 -3.56 -8.09
CA VAL A 88 -6.21 -4.68 -7.15
C VAL A 88 -5.76 -4.26 -5.74
N ILE A 89 -4.55 -3.68 -5.66
CA ILE A 89 -3.93 -3.27 -4.40
C ILE A 89 -4.72 -2.14 -3.72
N ASP A 90 -5.15 -1.13 -4.49
CA ASP A 90 -5.90 0.00 -3.96
C ASP A 90 -7.28 -0.42 -3.45
N PHE A 91 -7.95 -1.36 -4.13
CA PHE A 91 -9.19 -1.93 -3.62
C PHE A 91 -8.96 -2.66 -2.29
N ALA A 92 -7.88 -3.45 -2.18
CA ALA A 92 -7.57 -4.14 -0.92
C ALA A 92 -7.37 -3.16 0.24
N ARG A 93 -6.71 -2.02 -0.01
CA ARG A 93 -6.51 -0.94 0.96
C ARG A 93 -7.79 -0.21 1.33
N ALA A 94 -8.68 0.03 0.35
CA ALA A 94 -9.96 0.71 0.58
C ALA A 94 -10.91 -0.08 1.50
N GLU A 95 -10.71 -1.39 1.61
CA GLU A 95 -11.48 -2.27 2.49
C GLU A 95 -10.99 -2.27 3.95
N ILE A 96 -9.86 -1.63 4.28
CA ILE A 96 -9.34 -1.59 5.66
C ILE A 96 -10.39 -1.03 6.63
N GLY A 97 -10.66 -1.80 7.69
CA GLY A 97 -11.70 -1.53 8.68
C GLY A 97 -12.99 -2.30 8.50
N ALA A 98 -13.26 -2.84 7.30
CA ALA A 98 -14.49 -3.56 7.00
C ALA A 98 -14.67 -4.75 7.95
N ARG A 99 -15.86 -4.87 8.56
CA ARG A 99 -16.10 -5.91 9.57
C ARG A 99 -16.06 -7.30 8.96
N TYR A 100 -15.62 -8.26 9.76
CA TYR A 100 -15.64 -9.67 9.39
C TYR A 100 -17.04 -10.27 9.50
N SER A 101 -17.37 -11.18 8.59
CA SER A 101 -18.65 -11.86 8.56
C SER A 101 -18.51 -13.36 8.78
N VAL A 102 -18.56 -13.79 10.04
CA VAL A 102 -18.60 -15.22 10.39
C VAL A 102 -19.76 -15.96 9.72
N PRO A 103 -21.01 -15.43 9.73
CA PRO A 103 -22.14 -16.15 9.13
C PRO A 103 -21.98 -16.34 7.62
N GLU A 104 -21.39 -15.37 6.91
CA GLU A 104 -21.18 -15.50 5.47
C GLU A 104 -19.95 -16.33 5.13
N ALA A 105 -18.89 -16.29 5.95
CA ALA A 105 -17.75 -17.19 5.83
C ALA A 105 -18.18 -18.66 6.01
N MET A 106 -19.11 -18.95 6.92
CA MET A 106 -19.69 -20.30 7.04
C MET A 106 -20.60 -20.66 5.86
N ARG A 107 -21.29 -19.69 5.25
CA ARG A 107 -22.14 -19.93 4.07
C ARG A 107 -21.34 -20.09 2.78
N SER A 108 -20.09 -19.64 2.71
CA SER A 108 -19.26 -19.90 1.53
C SER A 108 -18.95 -21.38 1.35
N VAL A 109 -19.02 -22.15 2.45
CA VAL A 109 -18.79 -23.59 2.48
C VAL A 109 -20.08 -24.42 2.52
N ALA A 110 -21.27 -23.80 2.43
CA ALA A 110 -22.56 -24.47 2.54
C ALA A 110 -23.53 -24.10 1.40
N ALA A 111 -24.37 -25.04 0.97
CA ALA A 111 -25.37 -24.84 -0.10
C ALA A 111 -26.65 -24.14 0.41
N VAL A 112 -26.52 -22.95 1.00
CA VAL A 112 -27.61 -22.18 1.62
C VAL A 112 -27.77 -20.82 0.92
N ARG A 113 -28.86 -20.09 1.20
CA ARG A 113 -29.10 -18.72 0.70
C ARG A 113 -27.91 -17.79 0.99
N LYS A 114 -27.53 -17.02 -0.02
CA LYS A 114 -26.30 -16.20 -0.11
C LYS A 114 -26.60 -14.68 -0.15
N PRO A 115 -27.01 -14.04 0.97
CA PRO A 115 -27.26 -12.60 0.99
C PRO A 115 -25.96 -11.79 0.95
N ARG A 116 -25.78 -10.95 -0.07
CA ARG A 116 -24.57 -10.15 -0.23
C ARG A 116 -24.56 -8.96 0.75
N SER A 117 -23.47 -8.80 1.49
CA SER A 117 -23.19 -7.61 2.30
C SER A 117 -21.82 -7.00 1.96
N LYS A 118 -21.58 -5.80 2.51
CA LYS A 118 -20.28 -5.11 2.43
C LYS A 118 -19.21 -5.75 3.32
N ARG A 119 -19.60 -6.57 4.31
CA ARG A 119 -18.66 -7.24 5.22
C ARG A 119 -17.78 -8.24 4.48
N GLN A 120 -16.61 -8.49 5.04
CA GLN A 120 -15.57 -9.29 4.39
C GLN A 120 -15.28 -10.57 5.18
N TYR A 121 -14.61 -11.49 4.51
CA TYR A 121 -13.83 -12.57 5.12
C TYR A 121 -12.68 -12.91 4.18
N CYS A 122 -11.69 -13.65 4.65
CA CYS A 122 -10.37 -13.76 4.02
C CYS A 122 -10.42 -14.06 2.50
N SER A 123 -11.09 -15.14 2.10
CA SER A 123 -11.19 -15.51 0.68
C SER A 123 -12.09 -14.59 -0.13
N ARG A 124 -13.18 -14.06 0.43
CA ARG A 124 -14.02 -13.06 -0.26
C ARG A 124 -13.24 -11.79 -0.57
N LEU A 125 -12.44 -11.30 0.38
CA LEU A 125 -11.61 -10.12 0.18
C LEU A 125 -10.68 -10.33 -1.03
N VAL A 126 -9.92 -11.43 -1.03
CA VAL A 126 -9.00 -11.78 -2.12
C VAL A 126 -9.75 -11.96 -3.45
N ALA A 127 -10.92 -12.61 -3.46
CA ALA A 127 -11.68 -12.77 -4.68
C ALA A 127 -12.25 -11.44 -5.21
N ARG A 128 -12.71 -10.55 -4.33
CA ARG A 128 -13.28 -9.24 -4.69
C ARG A 128 -12.22 -8.28 -5.24
N VAL A 129 -11.03 -8.23 -4.64
CA VAL A 129 -9.95 -7.33 -5.11
C VAL A 129 -9.55 -7.67 -6.55
N TYR A 130 -9.46 -8.95 -6.89
CA TYR A 130 -9.17 -9.40 -8.25
C TYR A 130 -10.36 -9.21 -9.20
N ARG A 131 -11.59 -9.51 -8.76
CA ARG A 131 -12.82 -9.27 -9.54
C ARG A 131 -12.97 -7.78 -9.90
N ASN A 132 -12.60 -6.87 -9.00
CA ASN A 132 -12.62 -5.43 -9.25
C ASN A 132 -11.71 -5.03 -10.43
N ALA A 133 -10.61 -5.75 -10.64
CA ALA A 133 -9.72 -5.58 -11.78
C ALA A 133 -10.11 -6.43 -13.00
N GLY A 134 -11.32 -7.02 -13.02
CA GLY A 134 -11.81 -7.86 -14.12
C GLY A 134 -11.30 -9.30 -14.10
N ILE A 135 -10.62 -9.74 -13.02
CA ILE A 135 -9.99 -11.06 -12.93
C ILE A 135 -10.83 -11.96 -12.02
N ASN A 136 -11.53 -12.91 -12.63
CA ASN A 136 -12.35 -13.86 -11.88
C ASN A 136 -11.51 -15.07 -11.45
N LEU A 137 -10.85 -14.98 -10.29
CA LEU A 137 -10.13 -16.12 -9.70
C LEU A 137 -11.06 -17.32 -9.42
N VAL A 138 -12.31 -17.03 -9.10
CA VAL A 138 -13.38 -17.99 -8.83
C VAL A 138 -14.69 -17.49 -9.46
N PRO A 139 -15.68 -18.37 -9.72
CA PRO A 139 -16.96 -17.98 -10.32
C PRO A 139 -17.79 -17.01 -9.46
N ASP A 140 -17.75 -17.15 -8.14
CA ASP A 140 -18.49 -16.30 -7.19
C ASP A 140 -17.55 -15.71 -6.13
N ALA A 141 -17.07 -14.49 -6.38
CA ALA A 141 -16.18 -13.80 -5.46
C ALA A 141 -16.84 -13.34 -4.15
N ASP A 142 -18.18 -13.43 -4.02
CA ASP A 142 -18.85 -13.14 -2.75
C ASP A 142 -18.98 -14.39 -1.86
N TYR A 143 -18.84 -15.58 -2.45
CA TYR A 143 -18.95 -16.87 -1.78
C TYR A 143 -17.96 -17.89 -2.32
N CYS A 144 -16.75 -17.83 -1.80
CA CYS A 144 -15.68 -18.78 -2.08
C CYS A 144 -14.89 -19.10 -0.81
N SER A 145 -14.36 -20.30 -0.73
CA SER A 145 -13.41 -20.70 0.31
C SER A 145 -11.96 -20.36 -0.07
N PRO A 146 -11.02 -20.38 0.89
CA PRO A 146 -9.59 -20.29 0.57
C PRO A 146 -9.13 -21.41 -0.37
N GLU A 147 -9.70 -22.62 -0.23
CA GLU A 147 -9.38 -23.74 -1.10
C GLU A 147 -9.87 -23.53 -2.54
N ASP A 148 -11.03 -22.88 -2.75
CA ASP A 148 -11.51 -22.55 -4.09
C ASP A 148 -10.54 -21.60 -4.82
N LEU A 149 -10.00 -20.62 -4.10
CA LEU A 149 -8.97 -19.73 -4.62
C LEU A 149 -7.68 -20.49 -4.92
N ARG A 150 -7.20 -21.32 -3.99
CA ARG A 150 -5.97 -22.12 -4.16
C ARG A 150 -6.04 -23.04 -5.39
N ARG A 151 -7.24 -23.54 -5.72
CA ARG A 151 -7.51 -24.38 -6.91
C ARG A 151 -7.75 -23.58 -8.19
N SER A 152 -7.70 -22.24 -8.14
CA SER A 152 -7.90 -21.40 -9.30
C SER A 152 -6.91 -21.74 -10.40
N ARG A 153 -7.41 -21.92 -11.63
CA ARG A 153 -6.56 -22.21 -12.80
C ARG A 153 -5.69 -21.02 -13.21
N LEU A 154 -6.00 -19.82 -12.73
CA LEU A 154 -5.26 -18.59 -12.99
C LEU A 154 -4.04 -18.43 -12.10
N LEU A 155 -3.96 -19.18 -11.00
CA LEU A 155 -2.85 -19.11 -10.05
C LEU A 155 -1.87 -20.27 -10.26
N VAL A 156 -0.61 -20.01 -9.95
CA VAL A 156 0.46 -21.01 -9.86
C VAL A 156 1.10 -20.91 -8.49
N GLU A 157 1.37 -22.07 -7.90
CA GLU A 157 2.13 -22.17 -6.65
C GLU A 157 3.61 -21.91 -6.94
N ILE A 158 4.23 -21.06 -6.13
CA ILE A 158 5.65 -20.72 -6.22
C ILE A 158 6.34 -21.02 -4.89
N PRO A 159 7.67 -21.29 -4.90
CA PRO A 159 8.39 -21.61 -3.68
C PRO A 159 8.29 -20.48 -2.66
N ILE A 160 7.95 -20.84 -1.42
CA ILE A 160 7.95 -19.92 -0.30
C ILE A 160 9.24 -20.07 0.50
N GLU A 161 9.85 -18.95 0.85
CA GLU A 161 11.01 -18.92 1.74
C GLU A 161 10.56 -18.54 3.14
N THR A 162 10.99 -19.31 4.14
CA THR A 162 10.73 -19.02 5.55
C THR A 162 12.03 -18.94 6.34
N GLU A 163 12.04 -18.08 7.34
CA GLU A 163 13.16 -17.83 8.23
C GLU A 163 12.80 -18.30 9.63
N ALA A 164 13.72 -18.98 10.31
CA ALA A 164 13.56 -19.31 11.73
C ALA A 164 13.70 -18.02 12.55
N VAL A 165 12.80 -17.84 13.53
CA VAL A 165 12.84 -16.70 14.45
C VAL A 165 13.39 -17.18 15.79
N SER A 166 14.42 -16.50 16.29
CA SER A 166 15.06 -16.87 17.55
C SER A 166 14.11 -16.64 18.74
N GLU A 167 14.32 -17.35 19.84
CA GLU A 167 13.53 -17.11 21.06
C GLU A 167 13.69 -15.68 21.60
N GLU A 168 14.87 -15.09 21.44
CA GLU A 168 15.16 -13.72 21.85
C GLU A 168 14.33 -12.72 21.04
N GLU A 169 14.35 -12.85 19.71
CA GLU A 169 13.57 -12.00 18.82
C GLU A 169 12.06 -12.17 19.05
N TRP A 170 11.60 -13.41 19.23
CA TRP A 170 10.19 -13.68 19.54
C TRP A 170 9.75 -13.00 20.85
N ARG A 171 10.52 -13.15 21.93
CA ARG A 171 10.23 -12.48 23.21
C ARG A 171 10.23 -10.95 23.05
N TRP A 172 11.20 -10.42 22.33
CA TRP A 172 11.26 -8.97 22.04
C TRP A 172 10.02 -8.49 21.29
N LEU A 173 9.55 -9.24 20.29
CA LEU A 173 8.33 -8.90 19.54
C LEU A 173 7.07 -8.92 20.42
N GLU A 174 6.99 -9.82 21.40
CA GLU A 174 5.87 -9.88 22.34
C GLU A 174 5.87 -8.76 23.38
N THR A 175 7.05 -8.39 23.89
CA THR A 175 7.16 -7.39 24.98
C THR A 175 7.18 -5.96 24.47
N ASN A 176 7.65 -5.73 23.25
CA ASN A 176 7.85 -4.39 22.73
C ASN A 176 6.60 -3.83 22.05
N ARG A 177 6.56 -2.50 21.93
CA ARG A 177 5.51 -1.78 21.21
C ARG A 177 5.33 -2.35 19.79
N ASN A 178 4.08 -2.59 19.41
CA ASN A 178 3.73 -3.09 18.09
C ASN A 178 2.95 -2.00 17.32
N PRO A 179 3.60 -1.28 16.38
CA PRO A 179 2.94 -0.20 15.65
C PRO A 179 1.75 -0.69 14.79
N ILE A 180 1.75 -1.97 14.39
CA ILE A 180 0.61 -2.57 13.67
C ILE A 180 -0.60 -2.68 14.59
N ARG A 181 -0.40 -3.13 15.84
CA ARG A 181 -1.47 -3.20 16.84
C ARG A 181 -2.02 -1.83 17.18
N ASP A 182 -1.14 -0.84 17.36
CA ASP A 182 -1.56 0.55 17.63
C ASP A 182 -2.39 1.11 16.47
N THR A 183 -1.99 0.82 15.23
CA THR A 183 -2.76 1.20 14.02
C THR A 183 -4.15 0.56 14.01
N HIS A 184 -4.25 -0.74 14.30
CA HIS A 184 -5.54 -1.44 14.34
C HIS A 184 -6.46 -0.88 15.42
N GLN A 185 -5.91 -0.57 16.61
CA GLN A 185 -6.66 0.04 17.72
C GLN A 185 -7.17 1.42 17.34
N ALA A 186 -6.34 2.26 16.72
CA ALA A 186 -6.74 3.59 16.28
C ALA A 186 -7.85 3.52 15.22
N HIS A 187 -7.69 2.66 14.20
CA HIS A 187 -8.72 2.41 13.19
C HIS A 187 -10.04 1.97 13.82
N LYS A 188 -9.99 1.03 14.78
CA LYS A 188 -11.18 0.55 15.47
C LYS A 188 -11.88 1.67 16.22
N ALA A 189 -11.15 2.48 16.99
CA ALA A 189 -11.71 3.60 17.74
C ALA A 189 -12.47 4.58 16.82
N ILE A 190 -11.84 4.98 15.72
CA ILE A 190 -12.44 5.90 14.74
C ILE A 190 -13.71 5.30 14.12
N LEU A 191 -13.65 4.03 13.70
CA LEU A 191 -14.79 3.35 13.07
C LEU A 191 -15.94 3.12 14.04
N ASP A 192 -15.65 2.85 15.32
CA ASP A 192 -16.70 2.68 16.34
C ASP A 192 -17.49 3.98 16.54
N VAL A 193 -16.82 5.13 16.57
CA VAL A 193 -17.49 6.45 16.60
C VAL A 193 -18.23 6.70 15.28
N ALA A 194 -17.60 6.49 14.13
CA ALA A 194 -18.25 6.70 12.83
C ALA A 194 -19.54 5.87 12.67
N ARG A 195 -19.58 4.67 13.25
CA ARG A 195 -20.74 3.77 13.21
C ARG A 195 -21.90 4.19 14.13
N THR A 196 -21.70 5.11 15.07
CA THR A 196 -22.83 5.69 15.83
C THR A 196 -23.68 6.58 14.92
N PHE A 197 -23.06 7.20 13.91
CA PHE A 197 -23.72 8.04 12.91
C PHE A 197 -24.26 7.24 11.73
N VAL A 198 -23.50 6.25 11.25
CA VAL A 198 -23.86 5.38 10.12
C VAL A 198 -23.54 3.90 10.46
N PRO A 199 -24.51 3.13 10.97
CA PRO A 199 -24.28 1.76 11.48
C PRO A 199 -23.71 0.75 10.48
N ASP A 200 -23.94 0.98 9.19
CA ASP A 200 -23.48 0.16 8.07
C ASP A 200 -22.16 0.65 7.45
N LEU A 201 -21.49 1.62 8.09
CA LEU A 201 -20.16 2.08 7.68
C LEU A 201 -19.13 0.98 7.96
N GLU A 202 -18.46 0.53 6.91
CA GLU A 202 -17.54 -0.61 7.00
C GLU A 202 -16.08 -0.18 7.05
N SER A 203 -15.60 0.72 6.18
CA SER A 203 -14.17 1.03 6.05
C SER A 203 -13.81 2.48 6.35
N LEU A 204 -12.51 2.74 6.59
CA LEU A 204 -12.02 4.11 6.79
C LEU A 204 -12.18 4.97 5.54
N ASN A 205 -12.21 4.38 4.36
CA ASN A 205 -12.44 5.12 3.12
C ASN A 205 -13.87 5.71 3.06
N GLU A 206 -14.85 5.06 3.71
CA GLU A 206 -16.21 5.57 3.83
C GLU A 206 -16.32 6.75 4.82
N LEU A 207 -15.29 6.99 5.65
CA LEU A 207 -15.25 8.11 6.60
C LEU A 207 -15.32 9.46 5.88
N HIS A 208 -14.66 9.60 4.73
CA HIS A 208 -14.69 10.85 3.96
C HIS A 208 -16.11 11.18 3.50
N ALA A 209 -16.86 10.18 3.04
CA ALA A 209 -18.25 10.35 2.65
C ALA A 209 -19.15 10.68 3.84
N LEU A 210 -18.89 10.09 5.01
CA LEU A 210 -19.60 10.44 6.25
C LEU A 210 -19.44 11.94 6.56
N LEU A 211 -18.21 12.46 6.54
CA LEU A 211 -17.92 13.86 6.88
C LEU A 211 -18.63 14.86 5.95
N VAL A 212 -18.87 14.49 4.70
CA VAL A 212 -19.62 15.30 3.73
C VAL A 212 -21.12 15.23 3.96
N VAL A 213 -21.65 14.02 4.17
CA VAL A 213 -23.11 13.78 4.24
C VAL A 213 -23.68 14.09 5.62
N ARG A 214 -22.87 13.98 6.68
CA ARG A 214 -23.24 14.20 8.08
C ARG A 214 -22.25 15.15 8.76
N PRO A 215 -22.22 16.44 8.40
CA PRO A 215 -21.28 17.41 8.98
C PRO A 215 -21.38 17.53 10.51
N GLU A 216 -22.53 17.16 11.10
CA GLU A 216 -22.70 17.13 12.56
C GLU A 216 -21.85 16.07 13.25
N ALA A 217 -21.34 15.07 12.53
CA ALA A 217 -20.41 14.07 13.05
C ALA A 217 -18.99 14.63 13.21
N ASP A 218 -18.65 15.74 12.53
CA ASP A 218 -17.28 16.25 12.44
C ASP A 218 -16.62 16.51 13.81
N PRO A 219 -17.27 17.10 14.83
CA PRO A 219 -16.64 17.31 16.13
C PRO A 219 -16.23 15.99 16.82
N GLU A 220 -17.11 15.00 16.84
CA GLU A 220 -16.83 13.69 17.46
C GLU A 220 -15.77 12.91 16.69
N ILE A 221 -15.79 12.98 15.35
CA ILE A 221 -14.76 12.37 14.51
C ILE A 221 -13.39 13.05 14.71
N ALA A 222 -13.37 14.38 14.79
CA ALA A 222 -12.14 15.13 15.02
C ALA A 222 -11.56 14.88 16.43
N GLU A 223 -12.40 14.67 17.43
CA GLU A 223 -11.99 14.28 18.77
C GLU A 223 -11.35 12.89 18.76
N VAL A 224 -12.05 11.87 18.24
CA VAL A 224 -11.49 10.50 18.21
C VAL A 224 -10.25 10.38 17.33
N LEU A 225 -10.12 11.17 16.25
CA LEU A 225 -8.89 11.21 15.45
C LEU A 225 -7.68 11.63 16.30
N ARG A 226 -7.85 12.59 17.21
CA ARG A 226 -6.79 13.03 18.12
C ARG A 226 -6.53 12.02 19.23
N GLU A 227 -7.58 11.58 19.91
CA GLU A 227 -7.46 10.73 21.10
C GLU A 227 -6.98 9.32 20.79
N SER A 228 -7.34 8.79 19.61
CA SER A 228 -6.91 7.46 19.16
C SER A 228 -5.42 7.35 18.87
N GLY A 229 -4.70 8.49 18.79
CA GLY A 229 -3.30 8.55 18.40
C GLY A 229 -3.07 8.32 16.89
N TYR A 230 -4.12 8.19 16.09
CA TYR A 230 -4.03 7.95 14.64
C TYR A 230 -3.15 8.98 13.92
N LEU A 231 -3.30 10.25 14.28
CA LEU A 231 -2.57 11.38 13.68
C LEU A 231 -1.06 11.39 14.02
N ASP A 232 -0.64 10.61 15.02
CA ASP A 232 0.73 10.60 15.53
C ASP A 232 1.46 9.25 15.34
N LEU A 233 0.81 8.25 14.74
CA LEU A 233 1.40 6.91 14.52
C LEU A 233 2.75 6.98 13.79
N TRP A 234 2.89 7.89 12.82
CA TRP A 234 4.12 8.09 12.05
C TRP A 234 5.32 8.50 12.91
N ARG A 235 5.09 9.19 14.04
CA ARG A 235 6.17 9.64 14.93
C ARG A 235 6.91 8.46 15.54
N GLY A 236 6.20 7.35 15.78
CA GLY A 236 6.80 6.12 16.32
C GLY A 236 7.88 5.55 15.40
N GLU A 237 7.64 5.58 14.09
CA GLU A 237 8.59 5.10 13.08
C GLU A 237 9.85 5.96 13.04
N ILE A 238 9.70 7.30 13.06
CA ILE A 238 10.84 8.22 13.08
C ILE A 238 11.64 8.06 14.39
N ALA A 239 10.97 7.95 15.52
CA ALA A 239 11.64 7.77 16.81
C ALA A 239 12.43 6.45 16.88
N ALA A 240 11.88 5.37 16.33
CA ALA A 240 12.54 4.06 16.30
C ALA A 240 13.70 4.00 15.29
N HIS A 241 13.58 4.70 14.16
CA HIS A 241 14.52 4.61 13.06
C HIS A 241 14.86 5.99 12.47
N PRO A 242 15.45 6.91 13.26
CA PRO A 242 15.70 8.29 12.84
C PRO A 242 16.67 8.37 11.65
N TRP A 243 17.59 7.41 11.54
CA TRP A 243 18.53 7.30 10.41
C TRP A 243 17.85 7.13 9.05
N ARG A 244 16.60 6.64 9.01
CA ARG A 244 15.83 6.52 7.76
C ARG A 244 15.43 7.89 7.19
N TYR A 245 15.51 8.94 7.99
CA TYR A 245 15.01 10.29 7.66
C TYR A 245 16.11 11.36 7.70
N ASP A 246 17.34 11.00 8.07
CA ASP A 246 18.46 11.92 8.20
C ASP A 246 19.73 11.34 7.55
N GLN A 247 20.22 12.04 6.53
CA GLN A 247 21.41 11.63 5.77
C GLN A 247 22.69 11.62 6.62
N SER A 248 22.78 12.49 7.63
CA SER A 248 23.92 12.56 8.54
C SER A 248 23.92 11.34 9.47
N LEU A 249 22.75 10.96 9.99
CA LEU A 249 22.62 9.81 10.88
C LEU A 249 22.96 8.50 10.17
N ILE A 250 22.37 8.23 9.00
CA ILE A 250 22.67 7.00 8.23
C ILE A 250 24.13 6.92 7.82
N ALA A 251 24.80 8.06 7.58
CA ALA A 251 26.21 8.11 7.22
C ALA A 251 27.15 7.71 8.36
N THR A 252 26.71 7.78 9.63
CA THR A 252 27.53 7.33 10.78
C THR A 252 27.46 5.81 11.01
N MET A 253 26.54 5.11 10.34
CA MET A 253 26.35 3.67 10.48
C MET A 253 27.26 2.90 9.51
N SER A 254 28.52 2.71 9.91
CA SER A 254 29.57 2.13 9.06
C SER A 254 30.04 0.72 9.44
N ALA A 255 29.45 0.09 10.45
CA ALA A 255 29.84 -1.28 10.82
C ALA A 255 29.43 -2.27 9.71
N PRO A 256 30.28 -3.27 9.35
CA PRO A 256 29.99 -4.17 8.24
C PRO A 256 28.64 -4.89 8.32
N GLU A 257 28.24 -5.39 9.50
CA GLU A 257 26.92 -6.00 9.67
C GLU A 257 25.77 -5.01 9.44
N GLN A 258 25.92 -3.76 9.91
CA GLN A 258 24.91 -2.71 9.72
C GLN A 258 24.80 -2.31 8.26
N MET A 259 25.90 -2.29 7.51
CA MET A 259 25.90 -1.91 6.10
C MET A 259 25.08 -2.87 5.24
N ALA A 260 25.08 -4.17 5.55
CA ALA A 260 24.26 -5.13 4.82
C ALA A 260 22.77 -4.86 5.03
N ASP A 261 22.34 -4.66 6.28
CA ASP A 261 20.94 -4.37 6.63
C ASP A 261 20.48 -3.03 6.07
N ILE A 262 21.34 -2.00 6.12
CA ILE A 262 21.05 -0.68 5.53
C ILE A 262 20.90 -0.80 4.02
N ARG A 263 21.81 -1.53 3.35
CA ARG A 263 21.73 -1.75 1.90
C ARG A 263 20.42 -2.42 1.52
N GLU A 264 20.04 -3.47 2.23
CA GLU A 264 18.76 -4.18 2.01
C GLU A 264 17.57 -3.25 2.19
N TYR A 265 17.54 -2.49 3.28
CA TYR A 265 16.50 -1.50 3.54
C TYR A 265 16.42 -0.42 2.44
N CYS A 266 17.56 0.14 2.03
CA CYS A 266 17.61 1.17 1.01
C CYS A 266 17.15 0.63 -0.34
N ILE A 267 17.57 -0.59 -0.73
CA ILE A 267 17.10 -1.25 -1.96
C ILE A 267 15.57 -1.41 -1.92
N GLY A 268 15.03 -1.97 -0.84
CA GLY A 268 13.57 -2.13 -0.70
C GLY A 268 12.83 -0.80 -0.78
N THR A 269 13.40 0.28 -0.21
CA THR A 269 12.81 1.62 -0.25
C THR A 269 12.80 2.21 -1.68
N VAL A 270 13.87 2.04 -2.46
CA VAL A 270 13.94 2.62 -3.82
C VAL A 270 13.22 1.78 -4.87
N SER A 271 13.07 0.47 -4.65
CA SER A 271 12.36 -0.45 -5.54
C SER A 271 10.85 -0.24 -5.59
N GLU A 272 10.27 0.40 -4.58
CA GLU A 272 8.88 0.86 -4.57
C GLU A 272 8.80 2.37 -4.33
N ALA A 273 9.81 3.11 -4.82
CA ALA A 273 9.99 4.53 -4.60
C ALA A 273 8.72 5.36 -4.87
N TYR A 274 7.89 4.94 -5.84
CA TYR A 274 6.65 5.60 -6.20
C TYR A 274 5.44 4.70 -5.91
N SER A 275 5.49 3.43 -6.30
CA SER A 275 4.35 2.52 -6.11
C SER A 275 3.99 2.29 -4.63
N GLY A 276 4.98 2.39 -3.74
CA GLY A 276 4.79 2.30 -2.30
C GLY A 276 4.11 3.55 -1.72
N GLY A 277 4.62 4.74 -2.05
CA GLY A 277 4.23 6.01 -1.42
C GLY A 277 3.04 6.74 -2.06
N VAL A 278 2.72 6.46 -3.34
CA VAL A 278 1.74 7.24 -4.14
C VAL A 278 0.36 7.33 -3.47
N ARG A 279 -0.03 6.32 -2.69
CA ARG A 279 -1.28 6.30 -1.92
C ARG A 279 -1.43 7.52 -1.01
N PHE A 280 -0.34 8.00 -0.40
CA PHE A 280 -0.40 9.13 0.51
C PHE A 280 -0.74 10.41 -0.26
N SER A 281 -0.16 10.58 -1.44
CA SER A 281 -0.45 11.72 -2.31
C SER A 281 -1.85 11.65 -2.90
N ILE A 282 -2.34 10.46 -3.28
CA ILE A 282 -3.72 10.30 -3.74
C ILE A 282 -4.71 10.71 -2.64
N ASN A 283 -4.51 10.20 -1.42
CA ASN A 283 -5.37 10.55 -0.28
C ASN A 283 -5.27 12.04 0.04
N LEU A 284 -4.07 12.62 0.01
CA LEU A 284 -3.85 14.05 0.22
C LEU A 284 -4.68 14.89 -0.76
N ILE A 285 -4.55 14.63 -2.07
CA ILE A 285 -5.24 15.40 -3.11
C ILE A 285 -6.76 15.27 -2.96
N GLN A 286 -7.26 14.06 -2.68
CA GLN A 286 -8.69 13.85 -2.42
C GLN A 286 -9.18 14.61 -1.18
N LEU A 287 -8.42 14.58 -0.08
CA LEU A 287 -8.76 15.26 1.15
C LEU A 287 -8.69 16.78 1.03
N GLN A 288 -7.69 17.32 0.32
CA GLN A 288 -7.59 18.76 0.04
C GLN A 288 -8.76 19.25 -0.79
N MET A 289 -9.19 18.48 -1.80
CA MET A 289 -10.39 18.79 -2.58
C MET A 289 -11.64 18.81 -1.69
N LEU A 290 -11.80 17.82 -0.81
CA LEU A 290 -12.93 17.76 0.12
C LEU A 290 -12.91 18.89 1.15
N GLU A 291 -11.74 19.20 1.74
CA GLU A 291 -11.58 20.30 2.72
C GLU A 291 -11.87 21.66 2.07
N THR A 292 -11.41 21.89 0.84
CA THR A 292 -11.70 23.12 0.08
C THR A 292 -13.21 23.26 -0.20
N GLN A 293 -13.91 22.16 -0.49
CA GLN A 293 -15.33 22.18 -0.87
C GLN A 293 -16.28 22.20 0.33
N HIS A 294 -15.93 21.52 1.41
CA HIS A 294 -16.84 21.26 2.53
C HIS A 294 -16.35 21.82 3.87
N GLY A 295 -15.05 22.13 4.00
CA GLY A 295 -14.45 22.51 5.28
C GLY A 295 -14.49 21.38 6.30
N GLY A 296 -14.45 21.72 7.59
CA GLY A 296 -14.54 20.75 8.69
C GLY A 296 -13.19 20.44 9.33
N GLN A 297 -13.23 20.19 10.63
CA GLN A 297 -12.04 19.97 11.45
C GLN A 297 -11.39 18.62 11.14
N SER A 298 -12.17 17.57 10.94
CA SER A 298 -11.65 16.23 10.65
C SER A 298 -10.92 16.20 9.31
N LEU A 299 -11.47 16.82 8.27
CA LEU A 299 -10.82 16.89 6.96
C LEU A 299 -9.50 17.64 7.04
N ARG A 300 -9.43 18.75 7.79
CA ARG A 300 -8.17 19.47 8.02
C ARG A 300 -7.11 18.63 8.73
N LEU A 301 -7.49 17.94 9.81
CA LEU A 301 -6.57 17.05 10.54
C LEU A 301 -6.02 15.94 9.64
N LEU A 302 -6.87 15.38 8.76
CA LEU A 302 -6.45 14.37 7.79
C LEU A 302 -5.55 14.98 6.71
N VAL A 303 -5.84 16.17 6.19
CA VAL A 303 -4.93 16.88 5.26
C VAL A 303 -3.55 17.04 5.90
N ASP A 304 -3.47 17.60 7.12
CA ASP A 304 -2.21 17.82 7.84
C ASP A 304 -1.41 16.51 8.02
N LEU A 305 -2.12 15.42 8.37
CA LEU A 305 -1.52 14.08 8.46
C LEU A 305 -0.94 13.65 7.11
N TYR A 306 -1.73 13.71 6.03
CA TYR A 306 -1.29 13.20 4.74
C TYR A 306 -0.21 14.07 4.08
N GLU A 307 -0.17 15.37 4.32
CA GLU A 307 0.98 16.23 3.95
C GLU A 307 2.26 15.72 4.62
N THR A 308 2.16 15.42 5.92
CA THR A 308 3.28 14.87 6.71
C THR A 308 3.71 13.50 6.18
N LEU A 309 2.77 12.61 5.86
CA LEU A 309 3.08 11.27 5.34
C LEU A 309 3.74 11.31 3.95
N VAL A 310 3.28 12.20 3.06
CA VAL A 310 3.88 12.41 1.73
C VAL A 310 5.31 12.95 1.88
N LEU A 311 5.52 13.92 2.77
CA LEU A 311 6.85 14.47 3.04
C LEU A 311 7.80 13.41 3.61
N ASN A 312 7.35 12.66 4.63
CA ASN A 312 8.14 11.61 5.27
C ASN A 312 8.55 10.51 4.30
N ASP A 313 7.62 10.05 3.44
CA ASP A 313 7.93 9.05 2.41
C ASP A 313 9.01 9.54 1.44
N GLN A 314 8.91 10.79 0.99
CA GLN A 314 9.92 11.38 0.11
C GLN A 314 11.27 11.52 0.81
N ILE A 315 11.32 12.06 2.03
CA ILE A 315 12.58 12.21 2.78
C ILE A 315 13.26 10.85 2.88
N ARG A 316 12.50 9.83 3.28
CA ARG A 316 12.99 8.45 3.41
C ARG A 316 13.56 7.91 2.10
N ARG A 317 12.88 8.15 0.99
CA ARG A 317 13.35 7.78 -0.36
C ARG A 317 14.63 8.51 -0.73
N GLU A 318 14.70 9.83 -0.54
CA GLU A 318 15.89 10.61 -0.90
C GLU A 318 17.11 10.27 -0.02
N VAL A 319 16.90 9.96 1.27
CA VAL A 319 17.96 9.44 2.15
C VAL A 319 18.48 8.10 1.64
N ALA A 320 17.60 7.17 1.28
CA ALA A 320 17.99 5.87 0.72
C ALA A 320 18.73 6.02 -0.64
N CYS A 321 18.23 6.88 -1.53
CA CYS A 321 18.88 7.21 -2.80
C CYS A 321 20.28 7.78 -2.60
N ALA A 322 20.45 8.76 -1.70
CA ALA A 322 21.73 9.39 -1.43
C ALA A 322 22.75 8.39 -0.86
N TRP A 323 22.31 7.52 0.06
CA TRP A 323 23.16 6.50 0.64
C TRP A 323 23.60 5.46 -0.40
N LEU A 324 22.66 4.92 -1.20
CA LEU A 324 22.99 3.97 -2.27
C LEU A 324 23.88 4.59 -3.34
N LEU A 325 23.63 5.84 -3.74
CA LEU A 325 24.46 6.53 -4.73
C LEU A 325 25.93 6.59 -4.29
N LYS A 326 26.17 6.82 -2.99
CA LYS A 326 27.51 6.91 -2.41
C LYS A 326 28.20 5.56 -2.26
N HIS A 327 27.46 4.52 -1.84
CA HIS A 327 28.04 3.24 -1.42
C HIS A 327 27.87 2.11 -2.46
N TYR A 328 26.76 2.10 -3.18
CA TYR A 328 26.35 1.05 -4.13
C TYR A 328 25.62 1.64 -5.35
N PRO A 329 26.28 2.49 -6.17
CA PRO A 329 25.64 3.18 -7.28
C PRO A 329 25.01 2.24 -8.32
N ASP A 330 25.60 1.07 -8.52
CA ASP A 330 25.07 0.04 -9.43
C ASP A 330 23.73 -0.54 -8.93
N ASP A 331 23.57 -0.70 -7.61
CA ASP A 331 22.28 -1.12 -7.06
C ASP A 331 21.24 -0.04 -7.24
N LEU A 332 21.58 1.23 -6.99
CA LEU A 332 20.65 2.33 -7.20
C LEU A 332 20.16 2.36 -8.65
N LYS A 333 21.10 2.29 -9.60
CA LYS A 333 20.79 2.27 -11.03
C LYS A 333 19.89 1.10 -11.43
N LYS A 334 20.11 -0.08 -10.84
CA LYS A 334 19.33 -1.29 -11.14
C LYS A 334 17.96 -1.31 -10.46
N GLN A 335 17.87 -0.80 -9.24
CA GLN A 335 16.74 -1.04 -8.33
C GLN A 335 15.83 0.17 -8.15
N LEU A 336 16.27 1.39 -8.47
CA LEU A 336 15.43 2.58 -8.36
C LEU A 336 14.24 2.44 -9.31
N GLU A 337 13.04 2.47 -8.75
CA GLU A 337 11.83 2.52 -9.54
C GLU A 337 11.78 3.83 -10.35
N GLN A 338 11.69 3.72 -11.67
CA GLN A 338 11.51 4.85 -12.56
C GLN A 338 10.23 4.63 -13.37
N ILE A 339 9.23 5.50 -13.18
CA ILE A 339 7.98 5.45 -13.93
C ILE A 339 8.14 6.34 -15.15
N GLU A 340 8.18 5.75 -16.34
CA GLU A 340 8.37 6.50 -17.58
C GLU A 340 7.21 7.47 -17.85
N PRO A 341 7.47 8.79 -18.02
CA PRO A 341 6.47 9.75 -18.45
C PRO A 341 5.69 9.27 -19.68
N HIS A 342 4.39 9.55 -19.71
CA HIS A 342 3.48 9.19 -20.81
C HIS A 342 3.20 7.69 -20.98
N SER A 343 3.77 6.82 -20.13
CA SER A 343 3.33 5.42 -20.07
C SER A 343 1.92 5.29 -19.51
N ALA A 344 1.25 4.15 -19.78
CA ALA A 344 -0.07 3.85 -19.23
C ALA A 344 -0.07 3.92 -17.68
N TYR A 345 0.96 3.36 -17.04
CA TYR A 345 1.11 3.42 -15.60
C TYR A 345 1.32 4.85 -15.09
N TRP A 346 2.12 5.67 -15.78
CA TRP A 346 2.28 7.08 -15.43
C TRP A 346 0.95 7.84 -15.47
N TYR A 347 0.16 7.68 -16.54
CA TYR A 347 -1.16 8.32 -16.62
C TYR A 347 -2.10 7.83 -15.52
N SER A 348 -2.07 6.52 -15.18
CA SER A 348 -2.88 5.98 -14.10
C SER A 348 -2.62 6.62 -12.73
N VAL A 349 -1.40 7.12 -12.51
CA VAL A 349 -1.01 7.88 -11.32
C VAL A 349 -1.39 9.35 -11.47
N VAL A 350 -0.92 10.00 -12.54
CA VAL A 350 -1.02 11.46 -12.71
C VAL A 350 -2.47 11.92 -12.88
N ASP A 351 -3.36 11.11 -13.46
CA ASP A 351 -4.80 11.42 -13.50
C ASP A 351 -5.41 11.65 -12.11
N ARG A 352 -4.85 11.01 -11.08
CA ARG A 352 -5.38 11.05 -9.71
C ARG A 352 -4.77 12.16 -8.86
N VAL A 353 -3.54 12.58 -9.18
CA VAL A 353 -2.77 13.53 -8.35
C VAL A 353 -2.53 14.88 -9.03
N GLU A 354 -2.51 14.93 -10.37
CA GLU A 354 -2.34 16.17 -11.14
C GLU A 354 -3.07 16.06 -12.50
N PRO A 355 -4.42 16.05 -12.51
CA PRO A 355 -5.22 15.78 -13.71
C PRO A 355 -5.00 16.81 -14.83
N LYS A 356 -4.65 18.06 -14.48
CA LYS A 356 -4.35 19.11 -15.47
C LYS A 356 -3.09 18.79 -16.26
N LEU A 357 -2.03 18.31 -15.59
CA LEU A 357 -0.82 17.84 -16.25
C LEU A 357 -1.11 16.65 -17.15
N ALA A 358 -1.89 15.66 -16.69
CA ALA A 358 -2.23 14.50 -17.51
C ALA A 358 -3.00 14.91 -18.78
N ALA A 359 -3.98 15.82 -18.66
CA ALA A 359 -4.73 16.32 -19.81
C ALA A 359 -3.83 17.06 -20.81
N LEU A 360 -2.99 17.98 -20.34
CA LEU A 360 -2.03 18.71 -21.17
C LEU A 360 -1.05 17.76 -21.87
N SER A 361 -0.49 16.83 -21.11
CA SER A 361 0.45 15.82 -21.62
C SER A 361 -0.17 14.97 -22.74
N ARG A 362 -1.43 14.52 -22.59
CA ARG A 362 -2.12 13.76 -23.66
C ARG A 362 -2.32 14.60 -24.91
N MET A 363 -2.65 15.88 -24.77
CA MET A 363 -2.81 16.78 -25.90
C MET A 363 -1.51 16.91 -26.69
N VAL A 364 -0.37 17.16 -26.02
CA VAL A 364 0.93 17.30 -26.70
C VAL A 364 1.40 15.98 -27.32
N VAL A 365 1.28 14.85 -26.62
CA VAL A 365 1.67 13.53 -27.15
C VAL A 365 0.85 13.17 -28.39
N THR A 366 -0.45 13.50 -28.39
CA THR A 366 -1.34 13.25 -29.53
C THR A 366 -0.99 14.16 -30.72
N ALA A 367 -0.76 15.46 -30.46
CA ALA A 367 -0.41 16.42 -31.50
C ALA A 367 0.93 16.08 -32.18
N GLU A 368 1.91 15.65 -31.40
CA GLU A 368 3.26 15.32 -31.87
C GLU A 368 3.41 13.88 -32.39
N GLY A 369 2.40 13.04 -32.16
CA GLY A 369 2.42 11.61 -32.51
C GLY A 369 3.53 10.82 -31.82
N SER A 370 4.01 11.27 -30.65
CA SER A 370 5.18 10.71 -29.98
C SER A 370 5.08 10.88 -28.46
N SER A 371 5.41 9.82 -27.71
CA SER A 371 5.62 9.89 -26.26
C SER A 371 6.93 10.60 -25.91
N GLU A 372 7.82 10.79 -26.88
CA GLU A 372 9.17 11.32 -26.69
C GLU A 372 9.27 12.84 -26.72
N VAL A 373 8.31 13.50 -26.08
CA VAL A 373 8.13 14.96 -26.11
C VAL A 373 8.06 15.53 -24.70
N CYS A 374 8.29 16.83 -24.56
CA CYS A 374 8.10 17.52 -23.29
C CYS A 374 6.64 17.42 -22.81
N SER A 375 6.43 16.94 -21.58
CA SER A 375 5.11 16.82 -20.91
C SER A 375 4.38 18.15 -20.73
N SER A 376 5.07 19.28 -20.90
CA SER A 376 4.51 20.63 -20.71
C SER A 376 4.26 21.37 -22.04
N CYS A 377 5.19 21.32 -23.00
CA CYS A 377 5.08 22.09 -24.25
C CYS A 377 5.10 21.26 -25.56
N GLY A 378 5.45 19.97 -25.52
CA GLY A 378 5.60 19.14 -26.72
C GLY A 378 6.97 19.21 -27.41
N ASP A 379 7.88 20.09 -26.98
CA ASP A 379 9.19 20.26 -27.62
C ASP A 379 10.12 19.04 -27.48
N ARG A 380 11.09 18.99 -28.40
CA ARG A 380 12.18 17.99 -28.45
C ARG A 380 13.54 18.69 -28.64
N PRO A 381 14.66 18.12 -28.15
CA PRO A 381 14.73 16.90 -27.35
C PRO A 381 14.21 17.13 -25.92
N ALA A 382 13.63 16.09 -25.33
CA ALA A 382 13.17 16.09 -23.95
C ALA A 382 13.74 14.88 -23.21
N MET A 383 14.06 15.06 -21.93
CA MET A 383 14.61 14.01 -21.07
C MET A 383 13.70 13.75 -19.87
N SER A 384 13.72 12.52 -19.36
CA SER A 384 12.93 12.11 -18.21
C SER A 384 13.64 12.49 -16.89
N TYR A 385 12.88 13.12 -16.00
CA TYR A 385 13.32 13.57 -14.69
C TYR A 385 12.38 13.06 -13.62
N ARG A 386 12.94 12.70 -12.47
CA ARG A 386 12.20 12.57 -11.21
C ARG A 386 12.24 13.87 -10.41
N LEU A 387 11.24 14.09 -9.57
CA LEU A 387 11.20 15.22 -8.64
C LEU A 387 11.72 14.79 -7.26
N ALA A 388 12.89 15.28 -6.86
CA ALA A 388 13.46 14.99 -5.53
C ALA A 388 12.78 15.78 -4.40
N ASN A 389 12.01 16.82 -4.76
CA ASN A 389 11.14 17.58 -3.86
C ASN A 389 9.65 17.58 -4.31
N GLY A 390 9.20 16.48 -4.90
CA GLY A 390 7.82 16.30 -5.35
C GLY A 390 6.78 16.52 -4.24
N ALA A 391 7.04 16.10 -3.01
CA ALA A 391 6.14 16.30 -1.86
C ALA A 391 5.75 17.76 -1.61
N GLN A 392 6.63 18.71 -1.92
CA GLN A 392 6.39 20.13 -1.74
C GLN A 392 5.86 20.82 -3.00
N THR A 393 6.19 20.28 -4.17
CA THR A 393 5.98 20.99 -5.44
C THR A 393 4.91 20.35 -6.32
N MET A 394 4.87 19.02 -6.38
CA MET A 394 3.91 18.23 -7.17
C MET A 394 3.66 16.87 -6.48
N PRO A 395 2.91 16.82 -5.36
CA PRO A 395 2.71 15.60 -4.58
C PRO A 395 2.24 14.42 -5.44
N GLY A 396 3.00 13.32 -5.42
CA GLY A 396 2.63 12.06 -6.08
C GLY A 396 2.93 11.99 -7.57
N VAL A 397 3.33 13.09 -8.23
CA VAL A 397 3.78 13.04 -9.63
C VAL A 397 5.14 12.35 -9.69
N PRO A 398 5.26 11.18 -10.33
CA PRO A 398 6.46 10.37 -10.19
C PRO A 398 7.63 10.90 -11.02
N SER A 399 7.32 11.49 -12.18
CA SER A 399 8.30 11.92 -13.15
C SER A 399 7.70 12.89 -14.17
N LEU A 400 8.56 13.61 -14.87
CA LEU A 400 8.22 14.51 -15.97
C LEU A 400 9.22 14.30 -17.10
N ARG A 401 8.76 14.43 -18.35
CA ARG A 401 9.66 14.54 -19.50
C ARG A 401 9.74 16.01 -19.90
N LEU A 402 10.93 16.59 -19.95
CA LEU A 402 11.09 18.05 -20.08
C LEU A 402 12.16 18.40 -21.12
N CYS A 403 11.87 19.40 -21.96
CA CYS A 403 12.87 20.07 -22.80
C CYS A 403 13.72 21.06 -21.96
N SER A 404 14.81 21.59 -22.54
CA SER A 404 15.72 22.54 -21.87
C SER A 404 14.97 23.71 -21.21
N ASP A 405 14.03 24.30 -21.92
CA ASP A 405 13.37 25.53 -21.48
C ASP A 405 12.41 25.23 -20.32
N CYS A 406 11.68 24.11 -20.39
CA CYS A 406 10.82 23.67 -19.31
C CYS A 406 11.59 23.21 -18.07
N ILE A 407 12.82 22.70 -18.22
CA ILE A 407 13.69 22.40 -17.07
C ILE A 407 14.01 23.69 -16.30
N GLU A 408 14.43 24.75 -17.00
CA GLU A 408 14.80 26.02 -16.37
C GLU A 408 13.58 26.71 -15.74
N ILE A 409 12.41 26.69 -16.40
CA ILE A 409 11.16 27.20 -15.82
C ILE A 409 10.82 26.46 -14.52
N ARG A 410 10.84 25.12 -14.54
CA ARG A 410 10.49 24.29 -13.37
C ARG A 410 11.49 24.49 -12.22
N ARG A 411 12.79 24.63 -12.51
CA ARG A 411 13.79 24.98 -11.50
C ARG A 411 13.52 26.36 -10.90
N GLY A 412 13.11 27.34 -11.71
CA GLY A 412 12.67 28.65 -11.25
C GLY A 412 11.42 28.60 -10.36
N MET A 413 10.56 27.61 -10.54
CA MET A 413 9.41 27.31 -9.66
C MET A 413 9.80 26.52 -8.40
N GLY A 414 11.08 26.25 -8.19
CA GLY A 414 11.60 25.53 -7.03
C GLY A 414 11.63 24.01 -7.17
N ASN A 415 11.39 23.42 -8.35
CA ASN A 415 11.54 21.97 -8.52
C ASN A 415 13.02 21.55 -8.50
N ILE A 416 13.33 20.49 -7.75
CA ILE A 416 14.60 19.77 -7.79
C ILE A 416 14.44 18.57 -8.72
N LEU A 417 14.91 18.73 -9.95
CA LEU A 417 14.82 17.73 -11.01
C LEU A 417 16.09 16.88 -11.08
N MET A 418 15.95 15.57 -10.89
CA MET A 418 17.05 14.60 -11.02
C MET A 418 16.81 13.77 -12.29
N PRO A 419 17.79 13.68 -13.22
CA PRO A 419 17.62 12.89 -14.43
C PRO A 419 17.44 11.41 -14.11
N PHE A 420 16.78 10.69 -15.01
CA PHE A 420 16.69 9.24 -14.89
C PHE A 420 18.09 8.60 -14.94
N LEU A 421 18.26 7.54 -14.15
CA LEU A 421 19.45 6.71 -14.16
C LEU A 421 19.35 5.72 -15.34
N HIS A 422 20.32 5.78 -16.25
CA HIS A 422 20.45 4.90 -17.41
C HIS A 422 21.63 3.96 -17.25
#